data_AF-A0A7T8GWG0-F1
#
_entry.id   AF-A0A7T8GWG0-F1
#
_cell.length_a   1.000
_cell.length_b   1.000
_cell.length_c   1.000
_cell.angle_alpha   90.00
_cell.angle_beta   90.00
_cell.angle_gamma   90.00
#
_symmetry.space_group_name_H-M   'P 1'
#
loop_
_entity.id
_entity.type
_entity.pdbx_description
1 polymer ?
#
loop_
_entity_poly.entity_id
_entity_poly.type
_entity_poly.pdbx_seq_one_letter_code
_entity_poly.pdbx_strand_id
1 'polypeptide(L)'
;MASSGTSESAVKENGLLDRFEKGATYLSLEMVTKPIVALEQLNRSCQSRSAIVSGMLEAVKVTRSQMMAWRTDEEFHDLFEKAVSKVDELDLDPLSVPRKINPPDASQEPPRHSTQPARNTLQAAILDIH
;
A
#
# COMPACT_ATOMS: atom_id res chain seq x y z
N MET A 1 48.44 -1.84 -5.45
CA MET A 1 47.40 -1.74 -4.41
C MET A 1 46.25 -0.94 -4.96
N ALA A 2 45.35 -1.58 -5.71
CA ALA A 2 44.12 -0.96 -6.18
C ALA A 2 43.01 -1.37 -5.21
N SER A 3 42.42 -0.38 -4.53
CA SER A 3 41.30 -0.56 -3.62
C SER A 3 40.08 -1.01 -4.43
N SER A 4 39.58 -2.21 -4.17
CA SER A 4 38.34 -2.73 -4.77
C SER A 4 37.17 -1.87 -4.33
N GLY A 5 36.79 -0.92 -5.17
CA GLY A 5 35.53 -0.21 -5.07
C GLY A 5 34.39 -1.15 -5.47
N THR A 6 33.89 -1.94 -4.52
CA THR A 6 32.59 -2.60 -4.66
C THR A 6 31.54 -1.51 -4.71
N SER A 7 31.17 -1.10 -5.93
CA SER A 7 30.27 0.03 -6.17
C SER A 7 28.91 -0.20 -5.49
N GLU A 8 28.38 0.80 -4.77
CA GLU A 8 27.04 0.81 -4.19
C GLU A 8 25.92 0.34 -5.15
N SER A 9 26.15 0.46 -6.45
CA SER A 9 25.26 -0.04 -7.52
C SER A 9 25.04 -1.56 -7.44
N ALA A 10 26.09 -2.34 -7.16
CA ALA A 10 26.00 -3.80 -7.07
C ALA A 10 25.18 -4.25 -5.84
N VAL A 11 25.23 -3.48 -4.75
CA VAL A 11 24.42 -3.75 -3.53
C VAL A 11 22.94 -3.44 -3.77
N LYS A 12 22.62 -2.43 -4.60
CA LYS A 12 21.25 -2.04 -4.93
C LYS A 12 20.58 -3.00 -5.94
N GLU A 13 21.31 -3.53 -6.91
CA GLU A 13 20.76 -4.46 -7.91
C GLU A 13 20.37 -5.82 -7.29
N ASN A 14 21.18 -6.37 -6.38
CA ASN A 14 20.84 -7.62 -5.68
C ASN A 14 19.50 -7.49 -4.93
N GLY A 15 19.28 -6.36 -4.25
CA GLY A 15 18.06 -6.16 -3.45
C GLY A 15 16.77 -6.03 -4.27
N LEU A 16 16.84 -5.81 -5.58
CA LEU A 16 15.68 -5.83 -6.48
C LEU A 16 15.40 -7.24 -7.00
N LEU A 17 16.44 -7.96 -7.40
CA LEU A 17 16.34 -9.36 -7.81
C LEU A 17 15.75 -10.22 -6.69
N ASP A 18 16.29 -10.09 -5.46
CA ASP A 18 15.79 -10.76 -4.25
C ASP A 18 14.30 -10.50 -3.96
N ARG A 19 13.74 -9.40 -4.48
CA ARG A 19 12.31 -9.10 -4.35
C ARG A 19 11.49 -9.78 -5.44
N PHE A 20 12.00 -9.82 -6.67
CA PHE A 20 11.30 -10.47 -7.79
C PHE A 20 11.29 -12.00 -7.68
N GLU A 21 12.28 -12.59 -6.99
CA GLU A 21 12.30 -14.02 -6.67
C GLU A 21 11.22 -14.45 -5.66
N LYS A 22 10.52 -13.49 -5.03
CA LYS A 22 9.46 -13.80 -4.05
C LYS A 22 8.12 -14.04 -4.72
N GLY A 23 7.50 -15.20 -4.48
CA GLY A 23 6.13 -15.46 -4.96
C GLY A 23 5.11 -14.43 -4.49
N ALA A 24 5.27 -13.87 -3.30
CA ALA A 24 4.39 -12.79 -2.81
C ALA A 24 4.45 -11.53 -3.70
N THR A 25 5.61 -11.25 -4.30
CA THR A 25 5.78 -10.16 -5.28
C THR A 25 5.01 -10.49 -6.55
N TYR A 26 5.14 -11.72 -7.07
CA TYR A 26 4.38 -12.17 -8.24
C TYR A 26 2.86 -12.02 -8.02
N LEU A 27 2.35 -12.55 -6.90
CA LEU A 27 0.92 -12.43 -6.55
C LEU A 27 0.48 -10.97 -6.50
N SER A 28 1.28 -10.09 -5.87
CA SER A 28 0.97 -8.66 -5.79
C SER A 28 0.90 -7.99 -7.17
N LEU A 29 1.82 -8.34 -8.08
CA LEU A 29 1.83 -7.84 -9.46
C LEU A 29 0.63 -8.37 -10.27
N GLU A 30 0.26 -9.63 -10.08
CA GLU A 30 -0.91 -10.22 -10.72
C GLU A 30 -2.20 -9.54 -10.23
N MET A 31 -2.34 -9.33 -8.91
CA MET A 31 -3.50 -8.65 -8.32
C MET A 31 -3.69 -7.21 -8.83
N VAL A 32 -2.61 -6.47 -9.07
CA VAL A 32 -2.68 -5.06 -9.49
C VAL A 32 -2.92 -4.90 -11.00
N THR A 33 -2.71 -5.95 -11.79
CA THR A 33 -2.81 -5.91 -13.26
C THR A 33 -4.22 -5.49 -13.72
N LYS A 34 -5.28 -6.17 -13.26
CA LYS A 34 -6.67 -5.83 -13.64
C LYS A 34 -7.05 -4.39 -13.22
N PRO A 35 -6.81 -3.95 -11.97
CA PRO A 35 -7.01 -2.55 -11.56
C PRO A 35 -6.28 -1.51 -12.41
N ILE A 36 -5.00 -1.72 -12.75
CA ILE A 36 -4.22 -0.76 -13.54
C ILE A 36 -4.86 -0.55 -14.90
N VAL A 37 -5.25 -1.63 -15.59
CA VAL A 37 -5.90 -1.55 -16.91
C VAL A 37 -7.19 -0.73 -16.84
N ALA A 38 -8.01 -0.92 -15.80
CA ALA A 38 -9.23 -0.14 -15.59
C ALA A 38 -8.93 1.34 -15.38
N LEU A 39 -7.91 1.66 -14.60
CA LEU A 39 -7.47 3.04 -14.35
C LEU A 39 -6.89 3.69 -15.61
N GLU A 40 -6.18 2.96 -16.46
CA GLU A 40 -5.70 3.45 -17.75
C GLU A 40 -6.83 3.74 -18.72
N GLN A 41 -7.88 2.91 -18.74
CA GLN A 41 -9.09 3.14 -19.53
C GLN A 41 -9.85 4.38 -19.03
N LEU A 42 -9.98 4.53 -17.71
CA LEU A 42 -10.56 5.73 -17.11
C LEU A 42 -9.75 6.97 -17.50
N ASN A 43 -8.43 6.91 -17.38
CA ASN A 43 -7.54 8.02 -17.71
C ASN A 43 -7.69 8.44 -19.18
N ARG A 44 -7.69 7.47 -20.12
CA ARG A 44 -7.96 7.73 -21.54
C ARG A 44 -9.33 8.37 -21.79
N SER A 45 -10.35 7.90 -21.08
CA SER A 45 -11.71 8.43 -21.21
C SER A 45 -11.79 9.88 -20.74
N CYS A 46 -11.14 10.20 -19.62
CA CYS A 46 -11.10 11.56 -19.07
C CYS A 46 -10.21 12.53 -19.87
N GLN A 47 -9.17 12.02 -20.53
CA GLN A 47 -8.25 12.83 -21.34
C GLN A 47 -8.66 12.93 -22.82
N SER A 48 -9.77 12.30 -23.22
CA SER A 48 -10.26 12.39 -24.60
C SER A 48 -10.67 13.83 -24.96
N ARG A 49 -10.33 14.27 -26.18
CA ARG A 49 -10.73 15.59 -26.71
C ARG A 49 -12.24 15.78 -26.79
N SER A 50 -12.99 14.68 -26.89
CA SER A 50 -14.46 14.68 -26.95
C SER A 50 -15.10 14.47 -25.57
N ALA A 51 -14.31 14.38 -24.50
CA ALA A 51 -14.83 14.12 -23.17
C ALA A 51 -15.64 15.32 -22.65
N ILE A 52 -16.85 15.05 -22.19
CA ILE A 52 -17.70 15.99 -21.47
C ILE A 52 -17.82 15.55 -20.01
N VAL A 53 -18.14 16.48 -19.11
CA VAL A 53 -18.20 16.21 -17.65
C VAL A 53 -19.12 15.04 -17.32
N SER A 54 -20.29 14.93 -17.95
CA SER A 54 -21.20 13.80 -17.75
C SER A 54 -20.61 12.47 -18.20
N GLY A 55 -19.85 12.45 -19.30
CA GLY A 55 -19.13 11.28 -19.78
C GLY A 55 -17.98 10.86 -18.85
N MET A 56 -17.26 11.83 -18.28
CA MET A 56 -16.23 11.57 -17.27
C MET A 56 -16.84 10.96 -15.99
N LEU A 57 -17.95 11.52 -15.51
CA LEU A 57 -18.67 10.98 -14.35
C LEU A 57 -19.14 9.55 -14.61
N GLU A 58 -19.64 9.26 -15.81
CA GLU A 58 -20.06 7.91 -16.17
C GLU A 58 -18.87 6.95 -16.26
N ALA A 59 -17.75 7.37 -16.84
CA ALA A 59 -16.52 6.58 -16.87
C ALA A 59 -16.03 6.22 -15.45
N VAL A 60 -16.09 7.17 -14.51
CA VAL A 60 -15.76 6.91 -13.09
C VAL A 60 -16.71 5.89 -12.47
N LYS A 61 -18.03 6.01 -12.71
CA LYS A 61 -19.01 5.05 -12.19
C LYS A 61 -18.76 3.64 -12.72
N VAL A 62 -18.57 3.50 -14.03
CA VAL A 62 -18.31 2.21 -14.68
C VAL A 62 -17.04 1.59 -14.12
N THR A 63 -15.95 2.35 -14.05
CA THR A 63 -14.67 1.88 -13.51
C THR A 63 -14.81 1.44 -12.04
N ARG A 64 -15.51 2.23 -11.22
CA ARG A 64 -15.78 1.88 -9.82
C ARG A 64 -16.57 0.57 -9.72
N SER A 65 -17.65 0.43 -10.49
CA SER A 65 -18.49 -0.78 -10.47
C SER A 65 -17.69 -2.02 -10.87
N GLN A 66 -16.85 -1.92 -11.90
CA GLN A 66 -15.94 -3.00 -12.31
C GLN A 66 -14.98 -3.39 -11.18
N MET A 67 -14.31 -2.41 -10.56
CA MET A 67 -13.37 -2.69 -9.46
C MET A 67 -14.05 -3.30 -8.23
N MET A 68 -15.31 -2.96 -7.95
CA MET A 68 -16.07 -3.60 -6.86
C MET A 68 -16.44 -5.04 -7.20
N ALA A 69 -16.77 -5.32 -8.46
CA ALA A 69 -17.11 -6.68 -8.90
C ALA A 69 -15.95 -7.66 -8.75
N TRP A 70 -14.69 -7.19 -8.77
CA TRP A 70 -13.50 -8.02 -8.56
C TRP A 70 -13.16 -8.27 -7.10
N ARG A 71 -13.89 -7.68 -6.15
CA ARG A 71 -13.63 -7.83 -4.70
C ARG A 71 -14.45 -8.97 -4.12
N THR A 72 -14.26 -10.16 -4.69
CA THR A 72 -14.89 -11.39 -4.23
C THR A 72 -13.84 -12.41 -3.86
N ASP A 73 -14.19 -13.33 -2.97
CA ASP A 73 -13.29 -14.40 -2.56
C ASP A 73 -13.00 -15.34 -3.72
N GLU A 74 -13.96 -15.53 -4.63
CA GLU A 74 -13.81 -16.33 -5.84
C GLU A 74 -12.77 -15.72 -6.80
N GLU A 75 -12.85 -14.42 -7.08
CA GLU A 75 -11.87 -13.73 -7.95
C GLU A 75 -10.47 -13.75 -7.30
N PHE A 76 -10.39 -13.61 -5.97
CA PHE A 76 -9.13 -13.73 -5.27
C PHE A 76 -8.57 -15.16 -5.31
N HIS A 77 -9.42 -16.17 -5.14
CA HIS A 77 -9.02 -17.57 -5.20
C HIS A 77 -8.45 -17.91 -6.58
N ASP A 78 -9.12 -17.52 -7.66
CA ASP A 78 -8.62 -17.73 -9.03
C ASP A 78 -7.25 -17.04 -9.27
N LEU A 79 -7.08 -15.81 -8.76
CA LEU A 79 -5.80 -15.10 -8.80
C LEU A 79 -4.71 -15.81 -8.00
N PHE A 80 -5.06 -16.35 -6.83
CA PHE A 80 -4.15 -17.06 -5.95
C PHE A 80 -3.68 -18.38 -6.55
N GLU A 81 -4.60 -19.21 -7.07
CA GLU A 81 -4.26 -20.48 -7.73
C GLU A 81 -3.39 -20.28 -8.98
N LYS A 82 -3.68 -19.21 -9.76
CA LYS A 82 -2.83 -18.81 -10.87
C LYS A 82 -1.42 -18.43 -10.38
N ALA A 83 -1.32 -17.71 -9.28
CA ALA A 83 -0.03 -17.32 -8.70
C ALA A 83 0.73 -18.53 -8.15
N VAL A 84 0.07 -19.46 -7.46
CA VAL A 84 0.68 -20.72 -6.99
C VAL A 84 1.30 -21.48 -8.17
N SER A 85 0.51 -21.69 -9.23
CA SER A 85 0.98 -22.38 -10.44
C SER A 85 2.21 -21.72 -11.07
N LYS A 86 2.25 -20.38 -11.06
CA LYS A 86 3.37 -19.60 -11.63
C LYS A 86 4.59 -19.54 -10.73
N VAL A 87 4.40 -19.59 -9.42
CA VAL A 87 5.50 -19.71 -8.45
C VAL A 87 6.23 -21.02 -8.66
N ASP A 88 5.50 -22.12 -8.83
CA ASP A 88 6.09 -23.44 -9.11
C ASP A 88 6.78 -23.47 -10.49
N GLU A 89 6.17 -22.88 -11.52
CA GLU A 89 6.74 -22.84 -12.89
C GLU A 89 8.04 -22.03 -12.96
N LEU A 90 8.14 -20.95 -12.19
CA LEU A 90 9.25 -20.00 -12.21
C LEU A 90 10.28 -20.23 -11.11
N ASP A 91 10.11 -21.28 -10.28
CA ASP A 91 10.95 -21.61 -9.13
C ASP A 91 11.14 -20.42 -8.16
N LEU A 92 10.03 -19.72 -7.87
CA LEU A 92 10.01 -18.58 -6.96
C LEU A 92 9.85 -19.04 -5.50
N ASP A 93 10.19 -18.17 -4.55
CA ASP A 93 9.91 -18.44 -3.14
C ASP A 93 8.40 -18.69 -2.95
N PRO A 94 8.02 -19.71 -2.16
CA PRO A 94 6.63 -20.09 -1.98
C PRO A 94 5.80 -18.97 -1.34
N LEU A 95 4.51 -18.94 -1.68
CA LEU A 95 3.55 -18.01 -1.09
C LEU A 95 3.41 -18.31 0.41
N SER A 96 3.89 -17.38 1.25
CA SER A 96 3.75 -17.45 2.70
C SER A 96 2.62 -16.53 3.19
N VAL A 97 1.89 -16.96 4.22
CA VAL A 97 0.94 -16.08 4.93
C VAL A 97 1.70 -14.85 5.47
N PRO A 98 1.17 -13.62 5.29
CA PRO A 98 1.80 -12.42 5.81
C PRO A 98 2.16 -12.56 7.29
N ARG A 99 3.36 -12.13 7.67
CA ARG A 99 3.78 -12.10 9.08
C ARG A 99 2.78 -11.27 9.88
N LYS A 100 2.21 -11.87 10.93
CA LYS A 100 1.43 -11.13 11.92
C LYS A 100 2.35 -10.13 12.61
N ILE A 101 2.12 -8.84 12.39
CA ILE A 101 2.82 -7.78 13.12
C ILE A 101 2.21 -7.74 14.53
N ASN A 102 2.98 -8.12 15.53
CA ASN A 102 2.64 -7.80 16.90
C ASN A 102 3.00 -6.32 17.12
N PRO A 103 2.04 -5.47 17.53
CA PRO A 103 2.39 -4.09 17.90
C PRO A 103 3.45 -4.10 19.01
N PRO A 104 4.36 -3.12 19.03
CA PRO A 104 5.36 -3.01 20.08
C PRO A 104 4.66 -2.94 21.44
N ASP A 105 5.22 -3.66 22.42
CA ASP A 105 4.69 -3.72 23.77
C ASP A 105 4.75 -2.32 24.41
N ALA A 106 3.58 -1.75 24.71
CA ALA A 106 3.46 -0.43 25.33
C ALA A 106 4.09 -0.38 26.73
N SER A 107 4.40 -1.53 27.35
CA SER A 107 5.13 -1.59 28.63
C SER A 107 6.64 -1.34 28.49
N GLN A 108 7.19 -1.32 27.28
CA GLN A 108 8.58 -0.93 26.99
C GLN A 108 8.72 0.55 26.60
N GLU A 109 7.70 1.39 26.80
CA GLU A 109 7.86 2.84 26.62
C GLU A 109 8.96 3.35 27.56
N PRO A 110 10.06 3.93 27.03
CA PRO A 110 11.01 4.65 27.88
C PRO A 110 10.28 5.80 28.58
N PRO A 111 10.65 6.13 29.84
CA PRO A 111 9.91 7.09 30.64
C PRO A 111 9.78 8.41 29.87
N ARG A 112 8.55 8.75 29.48
CA ARG A 112 8.23 10.06 28.92
C ARG A 112 8.59 11.08 29.98
N HIS A 113 9.56 11.96 29.70
CA HIS A 113 9.84 13.10 30.56
C HIS A 113 8.52 13.85 30.78
N SER A 114 8.04 13.84 32.02
CA SER A 114 6.85 14.57 32.43
C SER A 114 7.12 16.05 32.25
N THR A 115 6.70 16.63 31.13
CA THR A 115 6.55 18.08 31.04
C THR A 115 5.40 18.45 31.97
N GLN A 116 5.73 18.92 33.17
CA GLN A 116 4.76 19.44 34.13
C GLN A 116 3.91 20.53 33.47
N PRO A 117 2.57 20.49 33.59
CA PRO A 117 1.76 21.65 33.20
C PRO A 117 1.99 22.76 34.22
N ALA A 118 2.45 23.92 33.76
CA ALA A 118 2.55 25.12 34.57
C ALA A 118 1.15 25.49 35.10
N ARG A 119 0.96 25.37 36.41
CA ARG A 119 -0.15 25.94 37.16
C ARG A 119 -0.07 27.46 37.06
N ASN A 120 -0.94 28.09 36.28
CA ASN A 120 -1.28 29.49 36.46
C ASN A 120 -2.71 29.61 36.98
N THR A 121 -2.79 29.68 38.31
CA THR A 121 -3.92 30.18 39.08
C THR A 121 -4.13 31.67 38.79
N LEU A 122 -5.22 32.03 38.12
CA LEU A 122 -5.92 33.30 38.33
C LEU A 122 -7.42 33.08 38.11
N GLN A 123 -8.06 32.58 39.17
CA GLN A 123 -9.49 32.76 39.36
C GLN A 123 -9.64 33.92 40.36
N ALA A 124 -9.92 35.12 39.83
CA ALA A 124 -10.37 36.24 40.63
C ALA A 124 -11.57 36.88 39.89
N ALA A 125 -12.75 36.58 40.42
CA ALA A 125 -13.96 37.40 40.45
C ALA A 125 -14.44 38.01 39.13
N ILE A 126 -15.28 37.26 38.41
CA ILE A 126 -16.45 37.85 37.74
C ILE A 126 -17.66 37.05 38.19
N LEU A 127 -18.31 37.55 39.25
CA LEU A 127 -19.74 37.50 39.48
C LEU A 127 -20.06 38.41 40.68
N ASP A 128 -21.08 39.23 40.49
CA ASP A 128 -21.79 40.11 41.43
C ASP A 128 -21.15 41.45 41.80
N ILE A 129 -21.63 42.53 41.16
CA ILE A 129 -22.33 43.65 41.81
C ILE A 129 -23.20 44.37 40.76
N HIS A 130 -24.41 44.72 41.21
CA HIS A 130 -25.45 45.56 40.64
C HIS A 130 -25.00 46.80 39.85
#